data_AF-A0A6I4IEX9-F1
#
_entry.id   AF-A0A6I4IEX9-F1
#
_cell.length_a   1.000
_cell.length_b   1.000
_cell.length_c   1.000
_cell.angle_alpha   90.00
_cell.angle_beta   90.00
_cell.angle_gamma   90.00
#
_symmetry.space_group_name_H-M   'P 1'
#
loop_
_entity.id
_entity.type
_entity.pdbx_description
1 polymer ?
#
loop_
_entity_poly.entity_id
_entity_poly.type
_entity_poly.pdbx_seq_one_letter_code
_entity_poly.pdbx_strand_id
1 'polypeptide(L)'
;MKKLFLALPFLLISCNSEMNLEKIYETTYELHIAENNTYNKSLLDNIKLKLVKLKNANAFNKIKDCDSLSKHYFEYLETIENQMKQNGSELFFDGDVYSKTGKTYEEKTEKYISEIGKLTNSKNFIQRLNLVFSMKDIKSKDGIFIRYLDYYFRGFPKIQSVTFINDKKRNVLEFENELINEIIISNIE
;
A
#
# COMPACT_ATOMS: atom_id res chain seq x y z
N MET A 1 -46.97 -34.24 -50.67
CA MET A 1 -46.65 -33.10 -49.78
C MET A 1 -46.81 -33.52 -48.32
N LYS A 2 -45.72 -33.87 -47.62
CA LYS A 2 -45.68 -33.96 -46.15
C LYS A 2 -44.38 -33.29 -45.70
N LYS A 3 -44.53 -32.25 -44.87
CA LYS A 3 -43.48 -31.31 -44.48
C LYS A 3 -42.49 -31.97 -43.52
N LEU A 4 -41.21 -31.81 -43.81
CA LEU A 4 -40.08 -32.16 -42.96
C LEU A 4 -40.07 -31.18 -41.76
N PHE A 5 -40.34 -31.67 -40.56
CA PHE A 5 -40.17 -30.87 -39.33
C PHE A 5 -38.69 -30.89 -38.95
N LEU A 6 -37.98 -29.79 -39.24
CA LEU A 6 -36.66 -29.53 -38.65
C LEU A 6 -36.88 -29.19 -37.17
N ALA A 7 -36.43 -30.08 -36.27
CA ALA A 7 -36.24 -29.72 -34.87
C ALA A 7 -35.00 -28.84 -34.76
N LEU A 8 -35.21 -27.54 -34.57
CA LEU A 8 -34.15 -26.61 -34.21
C LEU A 8 -33.83 -26.82 -32.72
N PRO A 9 -32.61 -27.24 -32.33
CA PRO A 9 -32.27 -27.26 -30.93
C PRO A 9 -32.18 -25.81 -30.46
N PHE A 10 -33.11 -25.39 -29.61
CA PHE A 10 -32.92 -24.20 -28.79
C PHE A 10 -31.72 -24.45 -27.89
N LEU A 11 -30.55 -24.02 -28.35
CA LEU A 11 -29.42 -23.74 -27.47
C LEU A 11 -29.89 -22.63 -26.54
N LEU A 12 -30.40 -23.02 -25.38
CA LEU A 12 -30.51 -22.13 -24.23
C LEU A 12 -29.08 -21.80 -23.81
N ILE A 13 -28.49 -20.78 -24.43
CA ILE A 13 -27.37 -20.06 -23.85
C ILE A 13 -27.95 -19.34 -22.63
N SER A 14 -28.03 -20.08 -21.53
CA SER A 14 -28.22 -19.52 -20.20
C SER A 14 -26.95 -18.74 -19.85
N CYS A 15 -26.81 -17.53 -20.38
CA CYS A 15 -25.95 -16.51 -19.78
C CYS A 15 -26.58 -16.06 -18.46
N ASN A 16 -26.48 -16.90 -17.43
CA ASN A 16 -26.73 -16.51 -16.05
C ASN A 16 -25.38 -16.40 -15.35
N SER A 17 -24.78 -15.21 -15.39
CA SER A 17 -23.81 -14.81 -14.38
C SER A 17 -23.65 -13.29 -14.38
N GLU A 18 -24.73 -12.56 -14.08
CA GLU A 18 -24.53 -11.21 -13.53
C GLU A 18 -23.83 -11.39 -12.19
N MET A 19 -22.53 -11.10 -12.17
CA MET A 19 -21.73 -11.17 -10.96
C MET A 19 -22.22 -10.10 -9.99
N ASN A 20 -22.53 -10.46 -8.74
CA ASN A 20 -22.94 -9.50 -7.72
C ASN A 20 -21.87 -8.40 -7.54
N LEU A 21 -22.29 -7.15 -7.34
CA LEU A 21 -21.44 -5.96 -7.15
C LEU A 21 -20.32 -6.19 -6.12
N GLU A 22 -20.63 -6.84 -4.99
CA GLU A 22 -19.64 -7.18 -3.96
C GLU A 22 -18.48 -8.01 -4.52
N LYS A 23 -18.80 -9.04 -5.30
CA LYS A 23 -17.82 -9.92 -5.93
C LYS A 23 -17.00 -9.21 -7.02
N ILE A 24 -17.59 -8.22 -7.71
CA ILE A 24 -16.87 -7.35 -8.64
C ILE A 24 -15.81 -6.53 -7.88
N TYR A 25 -16.19 -5.88 -6.79
CA TYR A 25 -15.24 -5.10 -5.99
C TYR A 25 -14.13 -5.96 -5.40
N GLU A 26 -14.45 -7.16 -4.89
CA GLU A 26 -13.45 -8.12 -4.40
C GLU A 26 -12.42 -8.45 -5.49
N THR A 27 -12.88 -8.80 -6.70
CA THR A 27 -11.99 -9.12 -7.83
C THR A 27 -11.11 -7.92 -8.21
N THR A 28 -11.65 -6.71 -8.21
CA THR A 28 -10.86 -5.49 -8.48
C THR A 28 -9.75 -5.30 -7.45
N TYR A 29 -10.04 -5.48 -6.16
CA TYR A 29 -9.03 -5.35 -5.12
C TYR A 29 -7.97 -6.45 -5.18
N GLU A 30 -8.34 -7.69 -5.51
CA GLU A 30 -7.40 -8.80 -5.70
C GLU A 30 -6.42 -8.54 -6.86
N LEU A 31 -6.94 -8.07 -8.00
CA LEU A 31 -6.12 -7.70 -9.15
C LEU A 31 -5.16 -6.57 -8.79
N HIS A 32 -5.64 -5.52 -8.13
CA HIS A 32 -4.81 -4.39 -7.71
C HIS A 32 -3.71 -4.81 -6.74
N ILE A 33 -3.99 -5.71 -5.78
CA ILE A 33 -2.97 -6.28 -4.89
C ILE A 33 -1.92 -7.07 -5.71
N ALA A 34 -2.33 -7.85 -6.70
CA ALA A 34 -1.42 -8.62 -7.54
C ALA A 34 -0.51 -7.72 -8.41
N GLU A 35 -1.07 -6.65 -8.96
CA GLU A 35 -0.33 -5.62 -9.71
C GLU A 35 0.70 -4.93 -8.81
N ASN A 36 0.29 -4.47 -7.63
CA ASN A 36 1.20 -3.89 -6.64
C ASN A 36 2.33 -4.85 -6.25
N ASN A 37 2.03 -6.12 -6.01
CA ASN A 37 3.05 -7.11 -5.66
C ASN A 37 4.06 -7.32 -6.79
N THR A 38 3.59 -7.31 -8.04
CA THR A 38 4.46 -7.40 -9.23
C THR A 38 5.35 -6.16 -9.33
N TYR A 39 4.77 -4.98 -9.12
CA TYR A 39 5.53 -3.73 -9.19
C TYR A 39 6.54 -3.59 -8.04
N ASN A 40 6.17 -3.99 -6.83
CA ASN A 40 7.07 -4.04 -5.67
C ASN A 40 8.30 -4.90 -5.94
N LYS A 41 8.13 -6.05 -6.60
CA LYS A 41 9.25 -6.90 -7.01
C LYS A 41 10.21 -6.14 -7.95
N SER A 42 9.67 -5.42 -8.93
CA SER A 42 10.48 -4.61 -9.85
C SER A 42 11.23 -3.48 -9.13
N LEU A 43 10.59 -2.80 -8.19
CA LEU A 43 11.23 -1.75 -7.37
C LEU A 43 12.36 -2.33 -6.52
N LEU A 44 12.12 -3.45 -5.83
CA LEU A 44 13.13 -4.13 -5.01
C LEU A 44 14.35 -4.57 -5.84
N ASP A 45 14.13 -5.14 -7.03
CA ASP A 45 15.20 -5.50 -7.94
C ASP A 45 16.02 -4.28 -8.37
N ASN A 46 15.34 -3.16 -8.69
CA ASN A 46 16.01 -1.91 -9.06
C ASN A 46 16.82 -1.30 -7.90
N ILE A 47 16.25 -1.24 -6.68
CA ILE A 47 16.92 -0.76 -5.47
C ILE A 47 18.16 -1.60 -5.20
N LYS A 48 18.04 -2.93 -5.23
CA LYS A 48 19.17 -3.85 -5.06
C LYS A 48 20.29 -3.57 -6.06
N LEU A 49 19.96 -3.35 -7.34
CA LEU A 49 20.94 -3.00 -8.36
C LEU A 49 21.65 -1.66 -8.06
N LYS A 50 20.91 -0.65 -7.58
CA LYS A 50 21.48 0.64 -7.18
C LYS A 50 22.44 0.48 -6.00
N LEU A 51 22.05 -0.26 -4.96
CA LEU A 51 22.88 -0.51 -3.77
C LEU A 51 24.22 -1.16 -4.15
N VAL A 52 24.20 -2.14 -5.05
CA VAL A 52 25.44 -2.80 -5.53
C VAL A 52 26.34 -1.81 -6.28
N LYS A 53 25.77 -0.97 -7.15
CA LYS A 53 26.52 0.03 -7.93
C LYS A 53 27.13 1.13 -7.06
N LEU A 54 26.43 1.52 -6.00
CA LEU A 54 26.75 2.70 -5.20
C LEU A 54 27.54 2.38 -3.92
N LYS A 55 27.97 1.13 -3.73
CA LYS A 55 28.69 0.65 -2.53
C LYS A 55 29.90 1.48 -2.11
N ASN A 56 30.53 2.19 -3.06
CA ASN A 56 31.71 3.01 -2.84
C ASN A 56 31.43 4.52 -2.94
N ALA A 57 30.16 4.93 -3.06
CA ALA A 57 29.81 6.34 -3.16
C ALA A 57 29.99 7.03 -1.80
N ASN A 58 30.39 8.31 -1.81
CA ASN A 58 30.51 9.12 -0.58
C ASN A 58 29.19 9.17 0.22
N ALA A 59 28.06 9.14 -0.50
CA ALA A 59 26.72 9.13 0.09
C ALA A 59 26.21 7.73 0.50
N PHE A 60 27.03 6.68 0.40
CA PHE A 60 26.58 5.31 0.59
C PHE A 60 25.96 5.05 1.97
N ASN A 61 26.46 5.69 3.03
CA ASN A 61 25.85 5.56 4.37
C ASN A 61 24.40 6.05 4.39
N LYS A 62 24.10 7.21 3.81
CA LYS A 62 22.71 7.72 3.73
C LYS A 62 21.81 6.81 2.90
N ILE A 63 22.35 6.28 1.79
CA ILE A 63 21.63 5.32 0.94
C ILE A 63 21.32 4.04 1.71
N LYS A 64 22.28 3.52 2.47
CA LYS A 64 22.12 2.34 3.31
C LYS A 64 21.12 2.58 4.45
N ASP A 65 21.13 3.77 5.05
CA ASP A 65 20.15 4.15 6.07
C ASP A 65 18.74 4.20 5.48
N CYS A 66 18.58 4.76 4.27
CA CYS A 66 17.31 4.78 3.53
C CYS A 66 16.78 3.36 3.26
N ASP A 67 17.63 2.46 2.75
CA ASP A 67 17.29 1.05 2.49
C ASP A 67 16.90 0.33 3.79
N SER A 68 17.70 0.48 4.85
CA SER A 68 17.42 -0.18 6.12
C SER A 68 16.10 0.27 6.74
N LEU A 69 15.84 1.59 6.78
CA LEU A 69 14.59 2.14 7.31
C LEU A 69 13.38 1.69 6.50
N SER A 70 13.47 1.74 5.17
CA SER A 70 12.39 1.37 4.27
C SER A 70 12.09 -0.13 4.34
N LYS A 71 13.13 -0.97 4.36
CA LYS A 71 12.99 -2.42 4.53
C LYS A 71 12.33 -2.79 5.86
N HIS A 72 12.79 -2.22 6.97
CA HIS A 72 12.22 -2.49 8.28
C HIS A 72 10.72 -2.11 8.35
N TYR A 73 10.34 -0.99 7.75
CA TYR A 73 8.95 -0.56 7.73
C TYR A 73 8.10 -1.39 6.74
N PHE A 74 8.66 -1.74 5.58
CA PHE A 74 8.01 -2.63 4.62
C PHE A 74 7.70 -4.01 5.23
N GLU A 75 8.67 -4.66 5.89
CA GLU A 75 8.47 -5.95 6.57
C GLU A 75 7.42 -5.86 7.70
N TYR A 76 7.38 -4.72 8.39
CA TYR A 76 6.32 -4.46 9.36
C TYR A 76 4.94 -4.37 8.69
N LEU A 77 4.82 -3.66 7.57
CA LEU A 77 3.58 -3.61 6.79
C LEU A 77 3.18 -4.98 6.25
N GLU A 78 4.13 -5.84 5.86
CA GLU A 78 3.83 -7.24 5.49
C GLU A 78 3.21 -8.03 6.63
N THR A 79 3.73 -7.84 7.84
CA THR A 79 3.16 -8.46 9.03
C THR A 79 1.72 -8.00 9.25
N ILE A 80 1.47 -6.68 9.14
CA ILE A 80 0.13 -6.10 9.28
C ILE A 80 -0.81 -6.61 8.17
N GLU A 81 -0.37 -6.62 6.91
CA GLU A 81 -1.13 -7.11 5.77
C GLU A 81 -1.57 -8.57 5.99
N ASN A 82 -0.64 -9.42 6.44
CA ASN A 82 -0.91 -10.83 6.70
C ASN A 82 -1.88 -11.05 7.87
N GLN A 83 -1.74 -10.27 8.95
CA GLN A 83 -2.70 -10.29 10.06
C GLN A 83 -4.08 -9.80 9.62
N MET A 84 -4.14 -8.76 8.79
CA MET A 84 -5.37 -8.17 8.28
C MET A 84 -6.10 -9.11 7.31
N LYS A 85 -5.39 -9.94 6.53
CA LYS A 85 -5.99 -11.01 5.71
C LYS A 85 -6.76 -12.03 6.56
N GLN A 86 -6.36 -12.24 7.81
CA GLN A 86 -7.03 -13.14 8.75
C GLN A 86 -8.16 -12.43 9.50
N ASN A 87 -7.86 -11.28 10.10
CA ASN A 87 -8.69 -10.66 11.13
C ASN A 87 -9.48 -9.43 10.64
N GLY A 88 -9.26 -8.97 9.41
CA GLY A 88 -9.78 -7.70 8.94
C GLY A 88 -9.16 -6.51 9.68
N SER A 89 -9.81 -5.34 9.56
CA SER A 89 -9.38 -4.11 10.20
C SER A 89 -9.58 -4.09 11.72
N GLU A 90 -10.35 -5.04 12.27
CA GLU A 90 -10.54 -5.22 13.72
C GLU A 90 -9.21 -5.36 14.48
N LEU A 91 -8.15 -5.78 13.79
CA LEU A 91 -6.79 -5.82 14.36
C LEU A 91 -6.36 -4.45 14.96
N PHE A 92 -6.87 -3.34 14.43
CA PHE A 92 -6.55 -1.98 14.86
C PHE A 92 -7.45 -1.45 15.98
N PHE A 93 -8.52 -2.14 16.34
CA PHE A 93 -9.54 -1.64 17.23
C PHE A 93 -9.71 -2.52 18.47
N ASP A 94 -9.98 -1.88 19.61
CA ASP A 94 -10.40 -2.52 20.86
C ASP A 94 -11.67 -1.78 21.31
N GLY A 95 -12.80 -2.23 20.77
CA GLY A 95 -14.06 -1.48 20.79
C GLY A 95 -13.94 -0.11 20.12
N ASP A 96 -14.20 0.95 20.89
CA ASP A 96 -14.21 2.34 20.40
C ASP A 96 -12.82 3.00 20.38
N VAL A 97 -11.80 2.33 20.92
CA VAL A 97 -10.42 2.85 20.95
C VAL A 97 -9.49 2.06 20.03
N TYR A 98 -8.31 2.60 19.79
CA TYR A 98 -7.27 1.86 19.08
C TYR A 98 -6.69 0.77 19.95
N SER A 99 -6.59 -0.42 19.36
CA SER A 99 -5.87 -1.54 19.96
C SER A 99 -4.39 -1.19 20.13
N LYS A 100 -3.65 -2.04 20.85
CA LYS A 100 -2.19 -1.94 20.90
C LYS A 100 -1.56 -1.95 19.51
N THR A 101 -2.10 -2.75 18.59
CA THR A 101 -1.57 -2.82 17.23
C THR A 101 -1.89 -1.57 16.43
N GLY A 102 -3.09 -1.00 16.58
CA GLY A 102 -3.44 0.29 15.96
C GLY A 102 -2.50 1.42 16.39
N LYS A 103 -2.26 1.54 17.70
CA LYS A 103 -1.31 2.55 18.23
C LYS A 103 0.13 2.32 17.74
N THR A 104 0.58 1.06 17.77
CA THR A 104 1.91 0.69 17.29
C THR A 104 2.07 1.00 15.79
N TYR A 105 0.99 0.85 15.02
CA TYR A 105 0.97 1.16 13.60
C TYR A 105 1.15 2.67 13.34
N GLU A 106 0.43 3.52 14.08
CA GLU A 106 0.63 4.97 14.01
C GLU A 106 2.06 5.37 14.40
N GLU A 107 2.55 4.88 15.54
CA GLU A 107 3.88 5.19 16.05
C GLU A 107 4.99 4.79 15.06
N LYS A 108 4.90 3.59 14.48
CA LYS A 108 5.89 3.11 13.49
C LYS A 108 5.81 3.90 12.18
N THR A 109 4.61 4.30 11.76
CA THR A 109 4.42 5.10 10.55
C THR A 109 5.02 6.50 10.72
N GLU A 110 4.71 7.18 11.82
CA GLU A 110 5.26 8.51 12.10
C GLU A 110 6.78 8.47 12.31
N LYS A 111 7.30 7.40 12.94
CA LYS A 111 8.74 7.18 13.01
C LYS A 111 9.38 7.03 11.63
N TYR A 112 8.78 6.22 10.74
CA TYR A 112 9.28 6.07 9.37
C TYR A 112 9.33 7.41 8.63
N ILE A 113 8.26 8.20 8.68
CA ILE A 113 8.19 9.54 8.05
C ILE A 113 9.31 10.43 8.59
N SER A 114 9.47 10.50 9.91
CA SER A 114 10.50 11.31 10.56
C SER A 114 11.90 10.89 10.14
N GLU A 115 12.23 9.60 10.23
CA GLU A 115 13.59 9.13 9.93
C GLU A 115 13.94 9.25 8.45
N ILE A 116 13.02 8.93 7.53
CA ILE A 116 13.22 9.14 6.08
C ILE A 116 13.35 10.63 5.76
N GLY A 117 12.52 11.48 6.36
CA GLY A 117 12.57 12.92 6.14
C GLY A 117 13.92 13.55 6.53
N LYS A 118 14.62 13.00 7.52
CA LYS A 118 15.96 13.48 7.95
C LYS A 118 17.06 13.22 6.92
N LEU A 119 16.84 12.33 5.95
CA LEU A 119 17.85 11.96 4.95
C LEU A 119 17.95 12.93 3.78
N THR A 120 17.00 13.87 3.65
CA THR A 120 16.95 14.85 2.55
C THR A 120 16.62 16.25 3.06
N ASN A 121 17.05 17.26 2.30
CA ASN A 121 16.62 18.66 2.48
C ASN A 121 15.51 19.06 1.47
N SER A 122 15.08 18.13 0.62
CA SER A 122 14.04 18.34 -0.39
C SER A 122 12.70 18.59 0.29
N LYS A 123 12.28 19.86 0.33
CA LYS A 123 10.98 20.26 0.90
C LYS A 123 9.82 19.60 0.16
N ASN A 124 9.93 19.42 -1.16
CA ASN A 124 8.90 18.78 -1.96
C ASN A 124 8.76 17.28 -1.60
N PHE A 125 9.89 16.57 -1.49
CA PHE A 125 9.90 15.17 -1.07
C PHE A 125 9.26 15.01 0.32
N ILE A 126 9.69 15.82 1.29
CA ILE A 126 9.16 15.77 2.67
C ILE A 126 7.65 16.08 2.67
N GLN A 127 7.19 17.04 1.89
CA GLN A 127 5.76 17.35 1.78
C GLN A 127 4.97 16.16 1.23
N ARG A 128 5.44 15.54 0.14
CA ARG A 128 4.80 14.36 -0.45
C ARG A 128 4.81 13.16 0.49
N LEU A 129 5.92 12.95 1.21
CA LEU A 129 6.05 11.89 2.22
C LEU A 129 4.98 12.04 3.30
N ASN A 130 4.80 13.26 3.81
CA ASN A 130 3.75 13.56 4.78
C ASN A 130 2.34 13.35 4.21
N LEU A 131 2.08 13.78 2.98
CA LEU A 131 0.76 13.60 2.35
C LEU A 131 0.38 12.13 2.18
N VAL A 132 1.35 11.26 1.90
CA VAL A 132 1.10 9.83 1.61
C VAL A 132 1.04 8.98 2.88
N PHE A 133 1.87 9.29 3.88
CA PHE A 133 2.04 8.41 5.03
C PHE A 133 1.45 8.93 6.33
N SER A 134 1.21 10.24 6.48
CA SER A 134 0.80 10.80 7.77
C SER A 134 -0.47 10.17 8.31
N MET A 135 -0.48 9.96 9.63
CA MET A 135 -1.57 9.35 10.38
C MET A 135 -2.41 10.38 11.15
N LYS A 136 -2.32 11.66 10.75
CA LYS A 136 -3.08 12.73 11.39
C LYS A 136 -4.58 12.56 11.19
N ASP A 137 -5.34 12.99 12.21
CA ASP A 137 -6.80 13.05 12.16
C ASP A 137 -7.29 13.82 10.93
N ILE A 138 -8.33 13.27 10.30
CA ILE A 138 -8.95 13.83 9.10
C ILE A 138 -10.00 14.84 9.52
N LYS A 139 -9.83 16.08 9.08
CA LYS A 139 -10.83 17.13 9.26
C LYS A 139 -11.90 17.00 8.16
N SER A 140 -13.14 16.73 8.56
CA SER A 140 -14.28 16.70 7.65
C SER A 140 -14.62 18.11 7.13
N LYS A 141 -15.46 18.19 6.09
CA LYS A 141 -15.97 19.46 5.55
C LYS A 141 -16.71 20.29 6.61
N ASP A 142 -17.32 19.62 7.58
CA ASP A 142 -18.08 20.23 8.67
C ASP A 142 -17.20 20.60 9.88
N GLY A 143 -15.87 20.41 9.78
CA GLY A 143 -14.90 20.75 10.82
C GLY A 143 -14.77 19.72 11.94
N ILE A 144 -15.39 18.54 11.80
CA ILE A 144 -15.26 17.43 12.75
C ILE A 144 -13.96 16.68 12.46
N PHE A 145 -13.18 16.39 13.51
CA PHE A 145 -11.99 15.54 13.40
C PHE A 145 -12.37 14.08 13.55
N ILE A 146 -12.01 13.27 12.55
CA ILE A 146 -12.18 11.82 12.54
C ILE A 146 -10.79 11.21 12.65
N ARG A 147 -10.57 10.35 13.65
CA ARG A 147 -9.25 9.74 13.81
C ARG A 147 -8.90 8.88 12.60
N TYR A 148 -7.63 8.89 12.20
CA TYR A 148 -7.19 8.33 10.92
C TYR A 148 -7.65 6.88 10.69
N LEU A 149 -7.41 5.98 11.65
CA LEU A 149 -7.76 4.57 11.46
C LEU A 149 -9.28 4.36 11.39
N ASP A 150 -10.08 5.16 12.09
CA ASP A 150 -11.52 5.05 11.98
C ASP A 150 -11.97 5.44 10.56
N TYR A 151 -11.38 6.50 10.00
CA TYR A 151 -11.72 6.98 8.67
C TYR A 151 -11.35 5.99 7.55
N TYR A 152 -10.21 5.29 7.65
CA TYR A 152 -9.71 4.43 6.58
C TYR A 152 -10.02 2.93 6.76
N PHE A 153 -10.29 2.47 7.98
CA PHE A 153 -10.35 1.04 8.27
C PHE A 153 -11.62 0.60 9.00
N ARG A 154 -12.28 1.45 9.79
CA ARG A 154 -13.43 1.02 10.59
C ARG A 154 -14.63 0.71 9.70
N GLY A 155 -15.16 -0.50 9.82
CA GLY A 155 -16.34 -0.95 9.08
C GLY A 155 -16.12 -1.19 7.58
N PHE A 156 -14.89 -1.05 7.08
CA PHE A 156 -14.58 -1.37 5.69
C PHE A 156 -14.40 -2.88 5.50
N PRO A 157 -14.75 -3.41 4.31
CA PRO A 157 -14.49 -4.81 3.96
C PRO A 157 -13.03 -5.18 4.17
N LYS A 158 -12.81 -6.44 4.57
CA LYS A 158 -11.48 -6.98 4.82
C LYS A 158 -10.54 -6.79 3.63
N ILE A 159 -11.02 -7.12 2.43
CA ILE A 159 -10.19 -7.04 1.22
C ILE A 159 -9.74 -5.60 0.94
N GLN A 160 -10.61 -4.61 1.12
CA GLN A 160 -10.28 -3.20 0.95
C GLN A 160 -9.24 -2.75 1.97
N SER A 161 -9.38 -3.16 3.23
CA SER A 161 -8.41 -2.85 4.28
C SER A 161 -7.03 -3.43 3.95
N VAL A 162 -6.98 -4.68 3.48
CA VAL A 162 -5.74 -5.33 3.00
C VAL A 162 -5.12 -4.54 1.85
N THR A 163 -5.94 -4.09 0.89
CA THR A 163 -5.46 -3.27 -0.22
C THR A 163 -4.83 -1.96 0.25
N PHE A 164 -5.40 -1.26 1.23
CA PHE A 164 -4.80 -0.03 1.76
C PHE A 164 -3.40 -0.26 2.36
N ILE A 165 -3.20 -1.36 3.08
CA ILE A 165 -1.87 -1.72 3.62
C ILE A 165 -0.91 -2.09 2.48
N ASN A 166 -1.40 -2.82 1.48
CA ASN A 166 -0.63 -3.21 0.30
C ASN A 166 -0.19 -2.00 -0.54
N ASP A 167 -1.04 -0.98 -0.71
CA ASP A 167 -0.69 0.29 -1.35
C ASP A 167 0.40 1.03 -0.57
N LYS A 168 0.32 1.05 0.76
CA LYS A 168 1.38 1.66 1.58
C LYS A 168 2.72 0.95 1.40
N LYS A 169 2.74 -0.38 1.24
CA LYS A 169 3.98 -1.12 0.91
C LYS A 169 4.58 -0.66 -0.41
N ARG A 170 3.76 -0.48 -1.45
CA ARG A 170 4.23 0.06 -2.74
C ARG A 170 4.82 1.44 -2.58
N ASN A 171 4.11 2.32 -1.89
CA ASN A 171 4.57 3.69 -1.66
C ASN A 171 5.91 3.72 -0.92
N VAL A 172 6.17 2.81 0.04
CA VAL A 172 7.47 2.76 0.74
C VAL A 172 8.61 2.56 -0.26
N LEU A 173 8.46 1.62 -1.19
CA LEU A 173 9.48 1.31 -2.19
C LEU A 173 9.62 2.42 -3.24
N GLU A 174 8.52 3.07 -3.64
CA GLU A 174 8.56 4.22 -4.54
C GLU A 174 9.35 5.39 -3.93
N PHE A 175 9.05 5.75 -2.68
CA PHE A 175 9.73 6.82 -1.96
C PHE A 175 11.20 6.49 -1.67
N GLU A 176 11.51 5.25 -1.32
CA GLU A 176 12.89 4.78 -1.18
C GLU A 176 13.65 4.95 -2.49
N ASN A 177 13.08 4.45 -3.59
CA ASN A 177 13.69 4.51 -4.91
C ASN A 177 13.91 5.95 -5.40
N GLU A 178 12.96 6.85 -5.13
CA GLU A 178 13.04 8.29 -5.40
C GLU A 178 14.12 8.96 -4.55
N LEU A 179 14.14 8.72 -3.24
CA LEU A 179 15.10 9.32 -2.31
C LEU A 179 16.53 8.88 -2.62
N ILE A 180 16.75 7.59 -2.94
CA ILE A 180 18.05 7.12 -3.39
C ILE A 180 18.50 7.89 -4.64
N ASN A 181 17.59 8.16 -5.60
CA ASN A 181 17.92 8.98 -6.76
C ASN A 181 18.27 10.43 -6.38
N GLU A 182 17.49 11.08 -5.51
CA GLU A 182 17.78 12.44 -5.04
C GLU A 182 19.15 12.52 -4.34
N ILE A 183 19.47 11.55 -3.49
CA ILE A 183 20.74 11.46 -2.77
C ILE A 183 21.90 11.34 -3.78
N ILE A 184 21.76 10.49 -4.80
CA ILE A 184 22.79 10.35 -5.84
C ILE A 184 23.01 11.68 -6.56
N ILE A 185 21.92 12.29 -7.07
CA ILE A 185 21.99 13.53 -7.85
C ILE A 185 22.65 14.66 -7.04
N SER A 186 22.32 14.76 -5.76
CA SER A 186 22.87 15.79 -4.86
C SER A 186 24.34 15.58 -4.48
N ASN A 187 24.96 14.46 -4.86
CA ASN A 187 26.34 14.09 -4.54
C ASN A 187 27.20 13.78 -5.79
N ILE A 188 26.77 14.25 -6.97
CA ILE A 188 27.55 14.18 -8.23
C ILE A 188 28.50 15.39 -8.39
N GLU A 189 28.39 16.41 -7.54
CA GLU A 189 29.34 17.54 -7.45
C GLU A 189 30.61 17.18 -6.64
#